data_AF-A0A061F8C9-F1
#
_entry.id   AF-A0A061F8C9-F1
#
_cell.length_a   1.000
_cell.length_b   1.000
_cell.length_c   1.000
_cell.angle_alpha   90.00
_cell.angle_beta   90.00
_cell.angle_gamma   90.00
#
_symmetry.space_group_name_H-M   'P 1'
#
loop_
_entity.id
_entity.type
_entity.pdbx_description
1 polymer ?
#
loop_
_entity_poly.entity_id
_entity_poly.type
_entity_poly.pdbx_seq_one_letter_code
_entity_poly.pdbx_strand_id
1 'polypeptide(L)'
;MVALSSAMMLLYYGILKTNAVLIISINVIGCAIEIVYLVLYIIYAPKREKVSTMKFILLFNMGGYGLIILLTNLLTEGSKRVTVMGWICAVYNVAVFASPLSIMRHVVRTKSVEHMPFSLSLFLTLCATMWFFYGLFMMDFFIALPNVLGFLFGIAQMILYVTYKNANKDVEMQKEVDIELKQGSLEDVNPCKADQQQKMKEIKINVTEKPVESDKMNNVWSRQWRNSKSKLERQSSMSRMEDRYLVRREY
;
A
#
# COMPACT_ATOMS: atom_id res chain seq x y z
N MET A 1 4.22 -14.28 6.77
CA MET A 1 4.16 -15.54 7.55
C MET A 1 2.83 -16.24 7.38
N VAL A 2 1.72 -15.65 7.86
CA VAL A 2 0.38 -16.26 7.74
C VAL A 2 -0.04 -16.41 6.27
N ALA A 3 0.29 -15.41 5.44
CA ALA A 3 0.10 -15.46 3.99
C ALA A 3 0.88 -16.62 3.33
N LEU A 4 2.18 -16.77 3.63
CA LEU A 4 2.96 -17.94 3.18
C LEU A 4 2.31 -19.27 3.59
N SER A 5 1.87 -19.42 4.85
CA SER A 5 1.21 -20.66 5.32
C SER A 5 -0.11 -20.93 4.59
N SER A 6 -0.92 -19.89 4.36
CA SER A 6 -2.18 -19.98 3.60
C SER A 6 -1.93 -20.35 2.14
N ALA A 7 -0.94 -19.75 1.48
CA ALA A 7 -0.57 -20.06 0.10
C ALA A 7 -0.06 -21.50 -0.06
N MET A 8 0.76 -21.99 0.88
CA MET A 8 1.23 -23.38 0.90
C MET A 8 0.09 -24.39 1.11
N MET A 9 -0.93 -24.04 1.90
CA MET A 9 -2.15 -24.84 2.05
C MET A 9 -2.99 -24.86 0.78
N LEU A 10 -3.19 -23.71 0.13
CA LEU A 10 -3.92 -23.63 -1.14
C LEU A 10 -3.23 -24.41 -2.25
N LEU A 11 -1.90 -24.36 -2.28
CA LEU A 11 -1.08 -25.08 -3.25
C LEU A 11 -1.22 -26.59 -3.04
N TYR A 12 -1.16 -27.06 -1.79
CA TYR A 12 -1.39 -28.47 -1.46
C TYR A 12 -2.82 -28.93 -1.79
N TYR A 13 -3.82 -28.11 -1.47
CA TYR A 13 -5.21 -28.35 -1.87
C TYR A 13 -5.36 -28.44 -3.40
N GLY A 14 -4.73 -27.53 -4.14
CA GLY A 14 -4.73 -27.50 -5.60
C GLY A 14 -4.06 -28.72 -6.21
N ILE A 15 -2.95 -29.22 -5.65
CA ILE A 15 -2.31 -30.46 -6.12
C ILE A 15 -3.21 -31.68 -5.89
N LEU A 16 -3.94 -31.71 -4.78
CA LEU A 16 -4.86 -32.80 -4.46
C LEU A 16 -6.13 -32.79 -5.32
N LYS A 17 -6.55 -31.63 -5.81
CA LYS A 17 -7.73 -31.50 -6.66
C LYS A 17 -7.36 -31.63 -8.14
N THR A 18 -7.88 -32.65 -8.81
CA THR A 18 -7.73 -32.82 -10.26
C THR A 18 -8.37 -31.61 -10.98
N ASN A 19 -7.61 -30.94 -11.88
CA ASN A 19 -8.02 -29.74 -12.64
C ASN A 19 -8.00 -28.38 -11.90
N ALA A 20 -7.06 -28.17 -10.97
CA ALA A 20 -6.90 -26.92 -10.22
C ALA A 20 -5.68 -26.06 -10.66
N VAL A 21 -5.33 -26.06 -11.96
CA VAL A 21 -4.10 -25.43 -12.48
C VAL A 21 -4.02 -23.92 -12.17
N LEU A 22 -5.13 -23.19 -12.28
CA LEU A 22 -5.19 -21.76 -11.99
C LEU A 22 -4.85 -21.46 -10.52
N ILE A 23 -5.39 -22.25 -9.59
CA ILE A 23 -5.12 -22.13 -8.15
C ILE A 23 -3.65 -22.40 -7.88
N ILE A 24 -3.07 -23.44 -8.49
CA ILE A 24 -1.66 -23.78 -8.31
C ILE A 24 -0.78 -22.63 -8.81
N SER A 25 -1.03 -22.13 -10.02
CA SER A 25 -0.18 -21.09 -10.65
C SER A 25 -0.11 -19.80 -9.83
N ILE A 26 -1.25 -19.27 -9.37
CA ILE A 26 -1.28 -18.03 -8.60
C ILE A 26 -0.65 -18.19 -7.22
N ASN A 27 -0.84 -19.34 -6.57
CA ASN A 27 -0.28 -19.59 -5.24
C ASN A 27 1.21 -19.88 -5.29
N VAL A 28 1.74 -20.49 -6.36
CA VAL A 28 3.19 -20.63 -6.58
C VAL A 28 3.85 -19.25 -6.70
N ILE A 29 3.28 -18.36 -7.51
CA ILE A 29 3.77 -16.99 -7.65
C ILE A 29 3.66 -16.24 -6.31
N GLY A 30 2.54 -16.38 -5.62
CA GLY A 30 2.33 -15.79 -4.29
C GLY A 30 3.35 -16.28 -3.26
N CYS A 31 3.63 -17.58 -3.22
CA CYS A 31 4.68 -18.16 -2.38
C CYS A 31 6.06 -17.58 -2.72
N ALA A 32 6.40 -17.43 -3.99
CA ALA A 32 7.68 -16.85 -4.40
C ALA A 32 7.83 -15.40 -3.90
N ILE A 33 6.78 -14.58 -4.08
CA ILE A 33 6.75 -13.20 -3.61
C ILE A 33 6.87 -13.14 -2.08
N GLU A 34 6.10 -13.95 -1.34
CA GLU A 34 6.15 -14.02 0.12
C GLU A 34 7.53 -14.45 0.65
N ILE A 35 8.18 -15.41 -0.01
CA ILE A 35 9.55 -15.83 0.33
C ILE A 35 10.53 -14.67 0.13
N VAL A 36 10.44 -13.96 -0.99
CA VAL A 36 11.28 -12.78 -1.25
C VAL A 36 11.07 -11.72 -0.17
N TYR A 37 9.82 -11.40 0.18
CA TYR A 37 9.51 -10.46 1.26
C TYR A 37 10.09 -10.91 2.61
N LEU A 38 9.98 -12.19 2.95
CA LEU A 38 10.54 -12.72 4.19
C LEU A 38 12.07 -12.66 4.21
N VAL A 39 12.74 -12.97 3.09
CA VAL A 39 14.19 -12.88 2.96
C VAL A 39 14.64 -11.43 3.15
N LEU A 40 14.01 -10.49 2.46
CA LEU A 40 14.30 -9.06 2.62
C LEU A 40 14.09 -8.61 4.08
N TYR A 41 12.98 -9.01 4.70
CA TYR A 41 12.71 -8.70 6.10
C TYR A 41 13.80 -9.23 7.03
N ILE A 42 14.25 -10.48 6.85
CA ILE A 42 15.33 -11.08 7.64
C ILE A 42 16.66 -10.36 7.42
N ILE A 43 16.96 -9.87 6.22
CA ILE A 43 18.18 -9.11 5.94
C ILE A 43 18.15 -7.75 6.65
N TYR A 44 17.05 -7.01 6.54
CA TYR A 44 16.97 -5.61 6.98
C TYR A 44 16.49 -5.38 8.43
N ALA A 45 15.82 -6.34 9.07
CA ALA A 45 15.27 -6.13 10.42
C ALA A 45 16.35 -5.95 11.52
N PRO A 46 16.02 -5.48 12.73
CA PRO A 46 16.95 -5.47 13.87
C PRO A 46 17.06 -6.86 14.54
N LYS A 47 18.24 -7.20 15.09
CA LYS A 47 18.57 -8.55 15.61
C LYS A 47 17.53 -9.15 16.58
N ARG A 48 16.90 -8.31 17.43
CA ARG A 48 15.88 -8.76 18.40
C ARG A 48 14.60 -9.24 17.72
N GLU A 49 14.11 -8.49 16.72
CA GLU A 49 12.90 -8.82 15.98
C GLU A 49 13.14 -9.96 14.98
N LYS A 50 14.33 -10.02 14.36
CA LYS A 50 14.72 -11.14 13.48
C LYS A 50 14.57 -12.50 14.16
N VAL A 51 15.07 -12.66 15.38
CA VAL A 51 15.04 -13.96 16.09
C VAL A 51 13.61 -14.34 16.45
N SER A 52 12.80 -13.38 16.89
CA SER A 52 11.37 -13.62 17.15
C SER A 52 10.64 -14.07 15.88
N THR A 53 10.84 -13.33 14.80
CA THR A 53 10.23 -13.61 13.50
C THR A 53 10.66 -14.97 12.95
N MET A 54 11.95 -15.30 13.02
CA MET A 54 12.48 -16.59 12.58
C MET A 54 11.87 -17.76 13.36
N LYS A 55 11.69 -17.60 14.69
CA LYS A 55 11.02 -18.60 15.53
C LYS A 55 9.57 -18.82 15.09
N PHE A 56 8.81 -17.75 14.83
CA PHE A 56 7.43 -17.88 14.33
C PHE A 56 7.35 -18.50 12.94
N ILE A 57 8.26 -18.14 12.03
CA ILE A 57 8.34 -18.77 10.70
C ILE A 57 8.57 -20.27 10.85
N LEU A 58 9.58 -20.68 11.61
CA LEU A 58 9.92 -22.10 11.77
C LEU A 58 8.80 -22.87 12.48
N LEU A 59 8.26 -22.34 13.58
CA LEU A 59 7.21 -22.97 14.36
C LEU A 59 5.91 -23.12 13.56
N PHE A 60 5.48 -22.07 12.85
CA PHE A 60 4.18 -22.03 12.20
C PHE A 60 4.22 -22.61 10.77
N ASN A 61 5.26 -22.32 9.98
CA ASN A 61 5.36 -22.76 8.59
C ASN A 61 6.02 -24.14 8.42
N MET A 62 6.93 -24.56 9.30
CA MET A 62 7.52 -25.90 9.21
C MET A 62 6.92 -26.84 10.24
N GLY A 63 6.84 -26.42 11.51
CA GLY A 63 6.22 -27.21 12.57
C GLY A 63 4.72 -27.40 12.36
N GLY A 64 3.95 -26.30 12.35
CA GLY A 64 2.48 -26.31 12.25
C GLY A 64 1.98 -26.92 10.95
N TYR A 65 2.47 -26.43 9.81
CA TYR A 65 2.12 -26.98 8.48
C TYR A 65 2.53 -28.46 8.33
N GLY A 66 3.76 -28.82 8.73
CA GLY A 66 4.24 -30.19 8.68
C GLY A 66 3.40 -31.14 9.54
N LEU A 67 3.02 -30.71 10.74
CA LEU A 67 2.14 -31.46 11.62
C LEU A 67 0.74 -31.65 11.01
N ILE A 68 0.16 -30.60 10.39
CA ILE A 68 -1.15 -30.70 9.74
C ILE A 68 -1.11 -31.70 8.57
N ILE A 69 -0.06 -31.65 7.73
CA ILE A 69 0.12 -32.62 6.64
C ILE A 69 0.31 -34.03 7.18
N LEU A 70 1.15 -34.21 8.20
CA LEU A 70 1.41 -35.51 8.80
C LEU A 70 0.13 -36.11 9.37
N LEU A 71 -0.59 -35.37 10.22
CA LEU A 71 -1.86 -35.80 10.81
C LEU A 71 -2.88 -36.14 9.73
N THR A 72 -2.97 -35.34 8.67
CA THR A 72 -3.96 -35.61 7.61
C THR A 72 -3.60 -36.81 6.75
N ASN A 73 -2.31 -37.08 6.52
CA ASN A 73 -1.89 -38.31 5.84
C ASN A 73 -2.07 -39.55 6.72
N LEU A 74 -1.90 -39.43 8.04
CA LEU A 74 -2.07 -40.54 8.98
C LEU A 74 -3.54 -40.84 9.30
N LEU A 75 -4.39 -39.82 9.39
CA LEU A 75 -5.79 -39.94 9.82
C LEU A 75 -6.78 -40.09 8.66
N THR A 76 -6.36 -39.87 7.42
CA THR A 76 -7.31 -39.75 6.31
C THR A 76 -6.77 -40.26 4.98
N GLU A 77 -7.54 -41.16 4.35
CA GLU A 77 -7.21 -41.75 3.06
C GLU A 77 -8.12 -41.22 1.93
N GLY A 78 -7.57 -41.17 0.71
CA GLY A 78 -8.31 -40.91 -0.53
C GLY A 78 -9.13 -39.61 -0.54
N SER A 79 -10.41 -39.71 -0.92
CA SER A 79 -11.31 -38.56 -1.12
C SER A 79 -11.59 -37.77 0.17
N LYS A 80 -11.54 -38.43 1.34
CA LYS A 80 -11.77 -37.74 2.63
C LYS A 80 -10.66 -36.73 2.93
N ARG A 81 -9.43 -36.98 2.48
CA ARG A 81 -8.27 -36.09 2.68
C ARG A 81 -8.46 -34.76 1.97
N VAL A 82 -9.07 -34.78 0.77
CA VAL A 82 -9.40 -33.56 0.01
C VAL A 82 -10.43 -32.72 0.77
N THR A 83 -11.46 -33.35 1.35
CA THR A 83 -12.49 -32.64 2.13
C THR A 83 -11.94 -32.04 3.41
N VAL A 84 -11.15 -32.79 4.18
CA VAL A 84 -10.52 -32.29 5.43
C VAL A 84 -9.58 -31.13 5.12
N MET A 85 -8.74 -31.26 4.09
CA MET A 85 -7.85 -30.19 3.64
C MET A 85 -8.61 -28.97 3.13
N GLY A 86 -9.73 -29.17 2.44
CA GLY A 86 -10.62 -28.09 2.01
C GLY A 86 -11.15 -27.27 3.19
N TRP A 87 -11.60 -27.93 4.26
CA TRP A 87 -12.07 -27.26 5.47
C TRP A 87 -10.96 -26.49 6.20
N ILE A 88 -9.79 -27.11 6.38
CA ILE A 88 -8.63 -26.45 7.01
C ILE A 88 -8.19 -25.24 6.18
N CYS A 89 -8.15 -25.40 4.86
CA CYS A 89 -7.84 -24.34 3.90
C CYS A 89 -8.83 -23.18 4.01
N ALA A 90 -10.14 -23.47 4.06
CA ALA A 90 -11.18 -22.47 4.24
C ALA A 90 -10.98 -21.67 5.55
N VAL A 91 -10.72 -22.34 6.67
CA VAL A 91 -10.45 -21.68 7.97
C VAL A 91 -9.24 -20.75 7.87
N TYR A 92 -8.14 -21.20 7.25
CA TYR A 92 -6.94 -20.38 7.06
C TYR A 92 -7.20 -19.14 6.19
N ASN A 93 -7.93 -19.30 5.08
CA ASN A 93 -8.29 -18.18 4.21
C ASN A 93 -9.15 -17.15 4.93
N VAL A 94 -10.08 -17.61 5.76
CA VAL A 94 -10.89 -16.71 6.59
C VAL A 94 -10.02 -15.99 7.63
N ALA A 95 -9.08 -16.70 8.26
CA ALA A 95 -8.18 -16.11 9.25
C ALA A 95 -7.28 -14.99 8.68
N VAL A 96 -6.88 -15.09 7.40
CA VAL A 96 -6.09 -14.03 6.73
C VAL A 96 -6.85 -12.70 6.68
N PHE A 97 -8.20 -12.72 6.65
CA PHE A 97 -9.00 -11.49 6.69
C PHE A 97 -8.95 -10.75 8.04
N ALA A 98 -8.39 -11.34 9.10
CA ALA A 98 -8.18 -10.62 10.35
C ALA A 98 -7.24 -9.40 10.17
N SER A 99 -6.29 -9.48 9.23
CA SER A 99 -5.37 -8.38 8.92
C SER A 99 -6.07 -7.13 8.36
N PRO A 100 -6.81 -7.20 7.23
CA PRO A 100 -7.57 -6.05 6.72
C PRO A 100 -8.64 -5.56 7.69
N LEU A 101 -9.25 -6.45 8.47
CA LEU A 101 -10.24 -6.08 9.49
C LEU A 101 -9.63 -5.25 10.63
N SER A 102 -8.41 -5.58 11.07
CA SER A 102 -7.65 -4.80 12.04
C SER A 102 -7.38 -3.38 11.53
N ILE A 103 -7.00 -3.25 10.26
CA ILE A 103 -6.76 -1.96 9.60
C ILE A 103 -8.06 -1.15 9.51
N MET A 104 -9.17 -1.76 9.09
CA MET A 104 -10.48 -1.08 9.06
C MET A 104 -10.87 -0.52 10.44
N ARG A 105 -10.68 -1.32 11.51
CA ARG A 105 -10.94 -0.88 12.88
C ARG A 105 -10.03 0.29 13.28
N HIS A 106 -8.78 0.27 12.83
CA HIS A 106 -7.84 1.35 13.08
C HIS A 106 -8.27 2.65 12.39
N VAL A 107 -8.67 2.60 11.11
CA VAL A 107 -9.16 3.77 10.35
C VAL A 107 -10.39 4.40 11.01
N VAL A 108 -11.33 3.58 11.50
CA VAL A 108 -12.49 4.09 12.27
C VAL A 108 -12.06 4.84 13.53
N ARG A 109 -11.01 4.38 14.21
CA ARG A 109 -10.53 5.04 15.43
C ARG A 109 -9.72 6.31 15.16
N THR A 110 -8.85 6.30 14.16
CA THR A 110 -7.95 7.43 13.89
C THR A 110 -8.60 8.57 13.12
N LYS A 111 -9.79 8.33 12.55
CA LYS A 111 -10.58 9.29 11.78
C LYS A 111 -9.87 9.98 10.60
N SER A 112 -8.66 9.55 10.24
CA SER A 112 -7.88 10.09 9.13
C SER A 112 -7.69 9.03 8.04
N VAL A 113 -8.03 9.39 6.81
CA VAL A 113 -7.93 8.54 5.59
C VAL A 113 -6.60 8.73 4.85
N GLU A 114 -5.64 9.44 5.47
CA GLU A 114 -4.42 9.95 4.84
C GLU A 114 -3.44 8.86 4.36
N HIS A 115 -3.69 7.58 4.72
CA HIS A 115 -2.84 6.45 4.33
C HIS A 115 -3.54 5.29 3.58
N MET A 116 -4.61 5.57 2.79
CA MET A 116 -5.25 4.66 1.76
C MET A 116 -5.85 3.30 2.28
N PRO A 117 -6.88 2.68 1.63
CA PRO A 117 -6.83 2.28 0.22
C PRO A 117 -8.19 2.10 -0.52
N PHE A 118 -8.57 3.08 -1.33
CA PHE A 118 -9.66 2.86 -2.30
C PHE A 118 -9.27 1.83 -3.36
N SER A 119 -8.07 1.96 -3.94
CA SER A 119 -7.59 1.06 -5.00
C SER A 119 -7.43 -0.38 -4.54
N LEU A 120 -6.88 -0.64 -3.33
CA LEU A 120 -6.76 -2.02 -2.83
C LEU A 120 -8.13 -2.66 -2.62
N SER A 121 -9.10 -1.90 -2.12
CA SER A 121 -10.48 -2.40 -1.93
C SER A 121 -11.12 -2.79 -3.26
N LEU A 122 -10.97 -1.95 -4.29
CA LEU A 122 -11.48 -2.21 -5.63
C LEU A 122 -10.82 -3.45 -6.27
N PHE A 123 -9.49 -3.53 -6.27
CA PHE A 123 -8.79 -4.71 -6.80
C PHE A 123 -9.12 -5.99 -6.01
N LEU A 124 -9.26 -5.90 -4.68
CA LEU A 124 -9.64 -7.02 -3.84
C LEU A 124 -11.06 -7.49 -4.15
N THR A 125 -12.01 -6.57 -4.34
CA THR A 125 -13.37 -6.94 -4.75
C THR A 125 -13.41 -7.60 -6.12
N LEU A 126 -12.73 -7.05 -7.13
CA LEU A 126 -12.67 -7.65 -8.46
C LEU A 126 -12.04 -9.05 -8.43
N CYS A 127 -10.94 -9.18 -7.69
CA CYS A 127 -10.27 -10.47 -7.49
C CYS A 127 -11.22 -11.48 -6.82
N ALA A 128 -11.87 -11.09 -5.71
CA ALA A 128 -12.81 -11.93 -4.99
C ALA A 128 -14.03 -12.32 -5.84
N THR A 129 -14.57 -11.40 -6.64
CA THR A 129 -15.67 -11.67 -7.56
C THR A 129 -15.27 -12.68 -8.63
N MET A 130 -14.09 -12.55 -9.24
CA MET A 130 -13.60 -13.51 -10.24
C MET A 130 -13.39 -14.89 -9.64
N TRP A 131 -12.80 -14.97 -8.43
CA TRP A 131 -12.60 -16.24 -7.74
C TRP A 131 -13.89 -16.86 -7.20
N PHE A 132 -14.87 -16.04 -6.83
CA PHE A 132 -16.20 -16.49 -6.45
C PHE A 132 -16.90 -17.18 -7.63
N PHE A 133 -16.93 -16.53 -8.80
CA PHE A 133 -17.48 -17.17 -10.01
C PHE A 133 -16.71 -18.43 -10.39
N TYR A 134 -15.38 -18.40 -10.33
CA TYR A 134 -14.55 -19.58 -10.57
C TYR A 134 -14.91 -20.75 -9.62
N GLY A 135 -15.03 -20.47 -8.32
CA GLY A 135 -15.44 -21.45 -7.32
C GLY A 135 -16.86 -21.98 -7.56
N LEU A 136 -17.78 -21.12 -8.00
CA LEU A 136 -19.16 -21.50 -8.31
C LEU A 136 -19.24 -22.40 -9.55
N PHE A 137 -18.51 -22.08 -10.62
CA PHE A 137 -18.41 -22.92 -11.83
C PHE A 137 -17.76 -24.27 -11.56
N MET A 138 -16.75 -24.32 -10.69
CA MET A 138 -16.05 -25.56 -10.31
C MET A 138 -16.75 -26.31 -9.16
N MET A 139 -17.94 -25.86 -8.74
CA MET A 139 -18.69 -26.31 -7.55
C MET A 139 -17.80 -26.53 -6.32
N ASP A 140 -16.83 -25.64 -6.13
CA ASP A 140 -15.85 -25.67 -5.06
C ASP A 140 -16.18 -24.68 -3.96
N PHE A 141 -16.97 -25.14 -2.99
CA PHE A 141 -17.39 -24.34 -1.85
C PHE A 141 -16.21 -23.87 -0.98
N PHE A 142 -15.10 -24.61 -0.93
CA PHE A 142 -13.94 -24.24 -0.12
C PHE A 142 -13.23 -22.99 -0.65
N ILE A 143 -13.35 -22.75 -1.96
CA ILE A 143 -12.81 -21.55 -2.62
C ILE A 143 -13.87 -20.46 -2.63
N ALA A 144 -15.13 -20.77 -2.94
CA ALA A 144 -16.18 -19.76 -3.02
C ALA A 144 -16.42 -19.04 -1.68
N LEU A 145 -16.44 -19.77 -0.57
CA LEU A 145 -16.81 -19.25 0.76
C LEU A 145 -15.87 -18.15 1.29
N PRO A 146 -14.54 -18.32 1.31
CA PRO A 146 -13.65 -17.22 1.69
C PRO A 146 -13.67 -16.04 0.70
N ASN A 147 -13.94 -16.29 -0.59
CA ASN A 147 -14.06 -15.21 -1.58
C ASN A 147 -15.32 -14.36 -1.38
N VAL A 148 -16.44 -14.93 -0.93
CA VAL A 148 -17.61 -14.14 -0.50
C VAL A 148 -17.25 -13.20 0.65
N LEU A 149 -16.51 -13.70 1.65
CA LEU A 149 -16.04 -12.86 2.75
C LEU A 149 -15.09 -11.76 2.28
N GLY A 150 -14.16 -12.07 1.38
CA GLY A 150 -13.27 -11.08 0.76
C GLY A 150 -14.03 -10.00 0.00
N PHE A 151 -15.09 -10.37 -0.72
CA PHE A 151 -15.99 -9.44 -1.40
C PHE A 151 -16.71 -8.52 -0.41
N LEU A 152 -17.28 -9.08 0.67
CA LEU A 152 -17.93 -8.31 1.72
C LEU A 152 -16.96 -7.33 2.39
N PHE A 153 -15.74 -7.76 2.69
CA PHE A 153 -14.71 -6.88 3.24
C PHE A 153 -14.32 -5.77 2.27
N GLY A 154 -14.15 -6.07 0.98
CA GLY A 154 -13.82 -5.05 -0.01
C GLY A 154 -14.94 -4.01 -0.19
N ILE A 155 -16.22 -4.42 -0.16
CA ILE A 155 -17.35 -3.47 -0.12
C ILE A 155 -17.30 -2.63 1.16
N ALA A 156 -17.12 -3.26 2.31
CA ALA A 156 -17.07 -2.55 3.58
C ALA A 156 -15.93 -1.52 3.62
N GLN A 157 -14.77 -1.83 3.03
CA GLN A 157 -13.67 -0.88 2.88
C GLN A 157 -14.04 0.30 1.95
N MET A 158 -14.75 0.06 0.84
CA MET A 158 -15.24 1.14 -0.04
C MET A 158 -16.24 2.06 0.67
N ILE A 159 -17.18 1.49 1.44
CA ILE A 159 -18.14 2.25 2.23
C ILE A 159 -17.41 3.11 3.28
N LEU A 160 -16.48 2.50 4.02
CA LEU A 160 -15.70 3.19 5.04
C LEU A 160 -14.94 4.39 4.45
N TYR A 161 -14.36 4.20 3.26
CA TYR A 161 -13.65 5.25 2.52
C TYR A 161 -14.57 6.42 2.18
N VAL A 162 -15.76 6.17 1.63
CA VAL A 162 -16.71 7.25 1.26
C VAL A 162 -17.15 8.03 2.50
N THR A 163 -17.51 7.33 3.59
CA THR A 163 -17.95 7.98 4.83
C THR A 163 -16.85 8.84 5.46
N TYR A 164 -15.61 8.34 5.53
CA TYR A 164 -14.50 9.09 6.12
C TYR A 164 -13.96 10.20 5.23
N LYS A 165 -13.97 10.03 3.90
CA LYS A 165 -13.61 11.08 2.95
C LYS A 165 -14.54 12.28 3.07
N ASN A 166 -15.84 12.04 3.26
CA ASN A 166 -16.80 13.12 3.45
C ASN A 166 -16.63 13.79 4.82
N ALA A 167 -16.43 13.02 5.89
CA ALA A 167 -16.18 13.57 7.22
C ALA A 167 -14.90 14.43 7.30
N ASN A 168 -13.83 14.06 6.59
CA ASN A 168 -12.61 14.88 6.54
C ASN A 168 -12.83 16.23 5.82
N LYS A 169 -13.66 16.26 4.75
CA LYS A 169 -14.02 17.51 4.08
C LYS A 169 -14.82 18.44 5.00
N ASP A 170 -15.75 17.88 5.76
CA ASP A 170 -16.55 18.67 6.71
C ASP A 170 -15.67 19.24 7.84
N VAL A 171 -14.67 18.47 8.30
CA VAL A 171 -13.71 18.93 9.32
C VAL A 171 -12.74 19.99 8.75
N GLU A 172 -12.25 19.85 7.53
CA GLU A 172 -11.41 20.87 6.87
C GLU A 172 -12.16 22.19 6.68
N MET A 173 -13.40 22.15 6.18
CA MET A 173 -14.24 23.34 6.04
C MET A 173 -14.57 23.98 7.38
N GLN A 174 -14.88 23.18 8.41
CA GLN A 174 -15.14 23.71 9.75
C GLN A 174 -13.89 24.38 10.33
N LYS A 175 -12.71 23.84 10.07
CA LYS A 175 -11.44 24.40 10.55
C LYS A 175 -11.09 25.71 9.86
N GLU A 176 -11.36 25.84 8.55
CA GLU A 176 -11.22 27.11 7.83
C GLU A 176 -12.21 28.17 8.35
N VAL A 177 -13.47 27.80 8.57
CA VAL A 177 -14.50 28.69 9.13
C VAL A 177 -14.17 29.12 10.57
N ASP A 178 -13.68 28.20 11.41
CA ASP A 178 -13.27 28.50 12.78
C ASP A 178 -12.01 29.39 12.83
N ILE A 179 -11.12 29.30 11.83
CA ILE A 179 -9.95 30.18 11.68
C ILE A 179 -10.39 31.58 11.24
N GLU A 180 -11.32 31.70 10.28
CA GLU A 180 -11.87 32.99 9.85
C GLU A 180 -12.67 33.69 10.97
N LEU A 181 -13.50 32.95 11.72
CA LEU A 181 -14.23 33.48 12.88
C LEU A 181 -13.30 33.95 14.01
N LYS A 182 -12.17 33.26 14.23
CA LYS A 182 -11.14 33.69 15.18
C LYS A 182 -10.35 34.90 14.70
N GLN A 183 -10.15 35.06 13.40
CA GLN A 183 -9.52 36.26 12.83
C GLN A 183 -10.44 37.48 12.90
N GLY A 184 -11.73 37.33 12.59
CA GLY A 184 -12.71 38.42 12.69
C GLY A 184 -13.01 38.87 14.12
N SER A 185 -13.03 37.95 15.09
CA SER A 185 -13.31 38.29 16.51
C SER A 185 -12.13 38.92 17.26
N LEU A 186 -10.90 38.82 16.74
CA LEU A 186 -9.71 39.47 17.32
C LEU A 186 -9.55 40.94 16.91
N GLU A 187 -10.26 41.41 15.88
CA GLU A 187 -10.22 42.81 15.44
C GLU A 187 -11.18 43.73 16.23
N ASP A 188 -12.26 43.20 16.82
CA ASP A 188 -13.34 44.02 17.44
C ASP A 188 -13.26 44.24 18.97
N VAL A 189 -12.28 43.67 19.71
CA VAL A 189 -12.28 43.69 21.21
C VAL A 189 -11.00 44.27 21.84
N ASN A 190 -10.30 45.23 21.23
CA ASN A 190 -9.26 45.96 21.99
C ASN A 190 -8.91 47.35 21.43
N PRO A 191 -9.38 48.45 22.06
CA PRO A 191 -8.93 49.80 21.72
C PRO A 191 -7.48 50.10 22.16
N CYS A 192 -6.78 49.16 22.81
CA CYS A 192 -5.43 49.36 23.37
C CYS A 192 -4.31 48.65 22.57
N LYS A 193 -4.49 48.45 21.25
CA LYS A 193 -3.44 47.93 20.35
C LYS A 193 -3.08 48.87 19.19
N ALA A 194 -3.65 50.07 19.11
CA ALA A 194 -3.32 51.05 18.09
C ALA A 194 -1.83 51.46 18.13
N ASP A 195 -1.26 51.59 19.33
CA ASP A 195 0.14 52.06 19.50
C ASP A 195 1.19 50.96 19.25
N GLN A 196 0.82 49.69 19.47
CA GLN A 196 1.68 48.53 19.16
C GLN A 196 1.61 48.15 17.68
N GLN A 197 0.46 48.35 17.02
CA GLN A 197 0.30 48.15 15.57
C GLN A 197 1.06 49.20 14.75
N GLN A 198 1.28 50.41 15.26
CA GLN A 198 2.07 51.42 14.55
C GLN A 198 3.57 51.10 14.57
N LYS A 199 4.11 50.65 15.72
CA LYS A 199 5.47 50.10 15.81
C LYS A 199 5.68 48.81 15.01
N MET A 200 4.70 47.89 15.01
CA MET A 200 4.77 46.68 14.18
C MET A 200 4.57 46.94 12.67
N LYS A 201 3.85 48.01 12.28
CA LYS A 201 3.71 48.43 10.88
C LYS A 201 4.99 49.07 10.37
N GLU A 202 5.68 49.91 11.15
CA GLU A 202 7.00 50.44 10.76
C GLU A 202 8.06 49.33 10.65
N ILE A 203 8.04 48.35 11.57
CA ILE A 203 8.95 47.18 11.48
C ILE A 203 8.60 46.32 10.25
N LYS A 204 7.32 46.12 9.91
CA LYS A 204 6.93 45.40 8.70
C LYS A 204 7.31 46.17 7.43
N ILE A 205 7.11 47.48 7.35
CA ILE A 205 7.47 48.28 6.16
C ILE A 205 8.99 48.20 5.91
N ASN A 206 9.82 48.31 6.95
CA ASN A 206 11.28 48.24 6.82
C ASN A 206 11.81 46.81 6.50
N VAL A 207 11.03 45.77 6.81
CA VAL A 207 11.33 44.37 6.43
C VAL A 207 10.85 44.07 5.00
N THR A 208 9.79 44.73 4.52
CA THR A 208 9.21 44.51 3.19
C THR A 208 10.01 45.22 2.07
N GLU A 209 10.86 46.20 2.40
CA GLU A 209 11.79 46.83 1.44
C GLU A 209 13.12 46.07 1.27
N LYS A 210 13.40 44.99 2.02
CA LYS A 210 14.53 44.10 1.69
C LYS A 210 14.06 42.95 0.79
N PRO A 211 14.44 42.92 -0.50
CA PRO A 211 13.88 41.95 -1.43
C PRO A 211 14.44 40.55 -1.16
N VAL A 212 13.51 39.66 -0.82
CA VAL A 212 13.32 38.29 -1.29
C VAL A 212 14.58 37.45 -1.58
N GLU A 213 14.94 36.58 -0.64
CA GLU A 213 15.97 35.54 -0.81
C GLU A 213 15.44 34.31 -1.59
N SER A 214 14.12 34.09 -1.58
CA SER A 214 13.45 33.02 -2.34
C SER A 214 13.48 33.25 -3.87
N ASP A 215 13.28 34.51 -4.31
CA ASP A 215 13.31 34.87 -5.74
C ASP A 215 14.74 34.90 -6.32
N LYS A 216 15.74 35.25 -5.51
CA LYS A 216 17.15 35.13 -5.93
C LYS A 216 17.53 33.67 -6.16
N MET A 217 17.12 32.75 -5.27
CA MET A 217 17.44 31.34 -5.40
C MET A 217 16.75 30.68 -6.61
N ASN A 218 15.50 31.03 -6.87
CA ASN A 218 14.77 30.54 -8.06
C ASN A 218 15.37 31.04 -9.38
N ASN A 219 15.85 32.29 -9.41
CA ASN A 219 16.51 32.85 -10.60
C ASN A 219 17.91 32.25 -10.83
N VAL A 220 18.63 31.85 -9.77
CA VAL A 220 19.93 31.17 -9.87
C VAL A 220 19.77 29.74 -10.38
N TRP A 221 18.84 28.96 -9.81
CA TRP A 221 18.58 27.57 -10.26
C TRP A 221 18.07 27.51 -11.70
N SER A 222 17.20 28.43 -12.11
CA SER A 222 16.71 28.50 -13.49
C SER A 222 17.78 28.94 -14.51
N ARG A 223 18.79 29.71 -14.08
CA ARG A 223 19.97 30.04 -14.90
C ARG A 223 20.95 28.88 -14.97
N GLN A 224 21.21 28.19 -13.86
CA GLN A 224 22.07 26.99 -13.84
C GLN A 224 21.49 25.87 -14.71
N TRP A 225 20.19 25.62 -14.64
CA TRP A 225 19.55 24.58 -15.46
C TRP A 225 19.61 24.89 -16.96
N ARG A 226 19.37 26.14 -17.37
CA ARG A 226 19.51 26.57 -18.77
C ARG A 226 20.95 26.47 -19.29
N ASN A 227 21.94 26.84 -18.46
CA ASN A 227 23.34 26.72 -18.83
C ASN A 227 23.78 25.25 -18.96
N SER A 228 23.34 24.36 -18.07
CA SER A 228 23.62 22.92 -18.21
C SER A 228 22.96 22.30 -19.43
N LYS A 229 21.70 22.69 -19.73
CA LYS A 229 20.97 22.19 -20.90
C LYS A 229 21.64 22.60 -22.22
N SER A 230 22.03 23.87 -22.34
CA SER A 230 22.75 24.36 -23.52
C SER A 230 24.14 23.73 -23.70
N LYS A 231 24.83 23.37 -22.61
CA LYS A 231 26.11 22.64 -22.67
C LYS A 231 25.94 21.23 -23.23
N LEU A 232 24.90 20.51 -22.78
CA LEU A 232 24.56 19.17 -23.26
C LEU A 232 24.14 19.17 -24.73
N GLU A 233 23.35 20.18 -25.15
CA GLU A 233 22.94 20.33 -26.56
C GLU A 233 24.13 20.62 -27.48
N ARG A 234 25.09 21.44 -27.04
CA ARG A 234 26.33 21.71 -27.79
C ARG A 234 27.22 20.47 -27.89
N GLN A 235 27.32 19.67 -26.82
CA GLN A 235 28.10 18.43 -26.83
C GLN A 235 27.47 17.37 -27.75
N SER A 236 26.14 17.25 -27.75
CA SER A 236 25.39 16.36 -28.64
C SER A 236 25.44 16.76 -30.12
N SER A 237 25.59 18.06 -30.40
CA SER A 237 25.72 18.56 -31.77
C SER A 237 27.16 18.48 -32.29
N MET A 238 28.17 18.59 -31.41
CA MET A 238 29.57 18.36 -31.76
C MET A 238 29.84 16.89 -32.12
N SER A 239 29.34 15.94 -31.31
CA SER A 239 29.48 14.51 -31.63
C SER A 239 28.79 14.12 -32.94
N ARG A 240 27.60 14.68 -33.22
CA ARG A 240 26.90 14.51 -34.50
C ARG A 240 27.59 15.18 -35.70
N MET A 241 28.47 16.15 -35.48
CA MET A 241 29.30 16.70 -36.56
C MET A 241 30.52 15.83 -36.80
N GLU A 242 31.21 15.38 -35.75
CA GLU A 242 32.34 14.45 -35.87
C GLU A 242 31.93 13.15 -36.58
N ASP A 243 30.78 12.58 -36.24
CA ASP A 243 30.24 11.40 -36.94
C ASP A 243 30.00 11.68 -38.43
N ARG A 244 29.54 12.89 -38.80
CA ARG A 244 29.33 13.27 -40.20
C ARG A 244 30.62 13.57 -40.97
N TYR A 245 31.67 14.03 -40.29
CA TYR A 245 32.98 14.21 -40.91
C TYR A 245 33.70 12.87 -41.13
N LEU A 246 33.57 11.91 -40.20
CA LEU A 246 34.14 10.57 -40.35
C LEU A 246 33.49 9.80 -41.51
N VAL A 247 32.16 9.85 -41.64
CA VAL A 247 31.42 9.22 -42.76
C VAL A 247 31.80 9.82 -44.12
N ARG A 248 32.21 11.09 -44.19
CA ARG A 248 32.62 11.74 -45.45
C ARG A 248 34.08 11.47 -45.84
N ARG A 249 34.90 10.88 -44.94
CA ARG A 249 36.32 10.57 -45.19
C ARG A 249 36.54 9.14 -45.71
N GLU A 250 35.50 8.31 -45.70
CA GLU A 250 35.52 6.91 -46.18
C GLU A 250 35.03 6.74 -47.64
N TYR A 251 34.88 7.84 -48.39
CA TYR A 251 34.57 7.86 -49.84
C TYR A 251 35.61 8.63 -50.64
#